data_AF-A0A4Z1B743-F1
#
_entry.id   AF-A0A4Z1B743-F1
#
_cell.length_a   1.000
_cell.length_b   1.000
_cell.length_c   1.000
_cell.angle_alpha   90.00
_cell.angle_beta   90.00
_cell.angle_gamma   90.00
#
_symmetry.space_group_name_H-M   'P 1'
#
loop_
_entity.id
_entity.type
_entity.pdbx_description
1 polymer ?
#
loop_
_entity_poly.entity_id
_entity_poly.type
_entity_poly.pdbx_seq_one_letter_code
_entity_poly.pdbx_strand_id
1 'polypeptide(L)'
;MKKGLVLFLFFISGVVFSQIKSNQTYYFFSIAYGQNNEVFVTDVYEANINNRDIYGKLADRYTKFQNYLLKNGSITSLKEIQTGYEKNYQKKEQAIAEQQYFLSTLEKQKFTAKMIQYSL
;
A
#
# COMPACT_ATOMS: atom_id res chain seq x y z
N MET A 1 37.65 35.20 41.86
CA MET A 1 36.82 36.07 41.00
C MET A 1 36.64 35.42 39.64
N LYS A 2 35.38 35.34 39.17
CA LYS A 2 34.89 35.21 37.77
C LYS A 2 35.52 34.11 36.90
N LYS A 3 34.81 32.98 36.72
CA LYS A 3 33.89 32.69 35.59
C LYS A 3 34.58 32.85 34.22
N GLY A 4 34.75 31.76 33.49
CA GLY A 4 35.14 31.84 32.09
C GLY A 4 35.42 30.53 31.36
N LEU A 5 34.76 29.41 31.69
CA LEU A 5 34.66 28.31 30.73
C LEU A 5 33.58 28.71 29.73
N VAL A 6 33.98 29.20 28.55
CA VAL A 6 33.06 29.37 27.42
C VAL A 6 33.62 28.60 26.24
N LEU A 7 33.15 27.36 26.15
CA LEU A 7 33.25 26.51 24.98
C LEU A 7 32.22 27.03 23.95
N PHE A 8 32.67 27.74 22.92
CA PHE A 8 31.79 28.13 21.82
C PHE A 8 31.66 26.95 20.84
N LEU A 9 30.66 26.10 21.09
CA LEU A 9 30.13 25.16 20.11
C LEU A 9 29.20 25.93 19.16
N PHE A 10 29.71 26.28 17.98
CA PHE A 10 28.87 26.68 16.84
C PHE A 10 28.21 25.42 16.24
N PHE A 11 27.22 24.87 16.93
CA PHE A 11 26.18 24.11 16.26
C PHE A 11 25.21 25.14 15.66
N ILE A 12 25.48 25.55 14.42
CA ILE A 12 24.45 26.20 13.62
C ILE A 12 23.39 25.13 13.42
N SER A 13 22.33 25.28 14.21
CA SER A 13 21.05 24.63 14.09
C SER A 13 20.50 24.87 12.69
N GLY A 14 20.97 24.10 11.73
CA GLY A 14 20.25 23.80 10.50
C GLY A 14 19.06 22.92 10.85
N VAL A 15 18.17 23.40 11.72
CA VAL A 15 16.82 22.87 11.80
C VAL A 15 16.14 23.37 10.55
N VAL A 16 16.40 22.66 9.46
CA VAL A 16 15.51 22.64 8.33
C VAL A 16 14.24 22.00 8.88
N PHE A 17 13.35 22.82 9.44
CA PHE A 17 11.93 22.52 9.50
C PHE A 17 11.48 22.43 8.04
N SER A 18 11.81 21.31 7.39
CA SER A 18 11.03 20.80 6.29
C SER A 18 9.65 20.62 6.90
N GLN A 19 8.75 21.55 6.60
CA GLN A 19 7.32 21.34 6.78
C GLN A 19 7.05 19.97 6.16
N ILE A 20 6.79 18.97 7.00
CA ILE A 20 6.38 17.66 6.55
C ILE A 20 5.10 17.90 5.77
N LYS A 21 5.20 17.95 4.44
CA LYS A 21 4.05 17.90 3.55
C LYS A 21 3.31 16.64 3.93
N SER A 22 2.22 16.78 4.69
CA SER A 22 1.51 15.65 5.33
C SER A 22 0.71 14.79 4.34
N ASN A 23 0.90 14.99 3.04
CA ASN A 23 0.40 14.15 1.98
C ASN A 23 1.60 13.41 1.39
N GLN A 24 1.87 12.22 1.92
CA GLN A 24 2.78 11.31 1.27
C GLN A 24 1.97 10.50 0.26
N THR A 25 2.41 10.51 -0.99
CA THR A 25 1.84 9.67 -2.03
C THR A 25 2.24 8.22 -1.76
N TYR A 26 1.27 7.32 -1.74
CA TYR A 26 1.50 5.89 -1.57
C TYR A 26 0.96 5.13 -2.78
N TYR A 27 1.65 4.05 -3.11
CA TYR A 27 1.30 3.13 -4.18
C TYR A 27 0.84 1.82 -3.57
N PHE A 28 -0.25 1.29 -4.09
CA PHE A 28 -0.91 0.13 -3.52
C PHE A 28 -1.22 -0.89 -4.59
N PHE A 29 -1.35 -2.14 -4.16
CA PHE A 29 -2.13 -3.13 -4.89
C PHE A 29 -2.86 -4.02 -3.89
N SER A 30 -4.08 -4.41 -4.24
CA SER A 30 -4.96 -5.20 -3.40
C SER A 30 -4.99 -6.64 -3.90
N ILE A 31 -5.09 -7.57 -2.97
CA ILE A 31 -5.05 -9.02 -3.21
C ILE A 31 -6.28 -9.63 -2.55
N ALA A 32 -7.05 -10.42 -3.28
CA ALA A 32 -8.15 -11.21 -2.74
C ALA A 32 -8.03 -12.66 -3.21
N TYR A 33 -7.94 -13.59 -2.26
CA TYR A 33 -7.92 -15.02 -2.51
C TYR A 33 -9.36 -15.50 -2.63
N GLY A 34 -9.71 -15.96 -3.82
CA GLY A 34 -10.99 -16.56 -4.14
C GLY A 34 -11.02 -18.07 -3.88
N GLN A 35 -12.13 -18.69 -4.25
CA GLN A 35 -12.23 -20.14 -4.32
C GLN A 35 -11.46 -20.70 -5.54
N ASN A 36 -11.29 -22.02 -5.60
CA ASN A 36 -10.69 -22.71 -6.75
C ASN A 36 -9.29 -22.21 -7.15
N ASN A 37 -8.48 -21.83 -6.16
CA ASN A 37 -7.13 -21.27 -6.33
C ASN A 37 -7.10 -19.99 -7.17
N GLU A 38 -8.20 -19.26 -7.30
CA GLU A 38 -8.21 -17.96 -7.95
C GLU A 38 -7.67 -16.89 -7.00
N VAL A 39 -6.88 -15.95 -7.53
CA VAL A 39 -6.42 -14.79 -6.77
C VAL A 39 -6.61 -13.55 -7.61
N PHE A 40 -7.43 -12.63 -7.13
CA PHE A 40 -7.67 -11.33 -7.76
C PHE A 40 -6.62 -10.34 -7.28
N VAL A 41 -5.90 -9.72 -8.21
CA VAL A 41 -4.82 -8.78 -7.91
C VAL A 41 -5.09 -7.50 -8.70
N THR A 42 -5.13 -6.34 -8.04
CA THR A 42 -5.32 -5.08 -8.74
C THR A 42 -4.08 -4.69 -9.55
N ASP A 43 -4.20 -3.78 -10.51
CA ASP A 43 -3.07 -2.97 -10.94
C ASP A 43 -2.51 -2.13 -9.78
N VAL A 44 -1.29 -1.59 -9.95
CA VAL A 44 -0.71 -0.66 -8.98
C VAL A 44 -1.37 0.69 -9.14
N TYR A 45 -2.01 1.17 -8.08
CA TYR A 45 -2.72 2.44 -8.07
C TYR A 45 -2.19 3.37 -6.98
N GLU A 46 -2.39 4.67 -7.20
CA GLU A 46 -1.91 5.74 -6.32
C GLU A 46 -3.02 6.20 -5.38
N ALA A 47 -2.66 6.51 -4.13
CA ALA A 47 -3.54 7.26 -3.25
C ALA A 47 -2.75 8.24 -2.37
N ASN A 48 -3.31 9.45 -2.24
CA ASN A 48 -2.81 10.46 -1.32
C ASN A 48 -3.45 10.24 0.05
N ILE A 49 -2.66 9.70 0.99
CA ILE A 49 -3.12 9.38 2.34
C ILE A 49 -2.17 10.04 3.35
N ASN A 50 -2.73 10.58 4.43
CA ASN A 50 -1.94 11.06 5.55
C ASN A 50 -1.33 9.85 6.29
N ASN A 51 -0.04 9.88 6.60
CA ASN A 51 0.68 8.74 7.20
C ASN A 51 0.01 8.20 8.46
N ARG A 52 -0.66 9.05 9.24
CA ARG A 52 -1.37 8.64 10.46
C ARG A 52 -2.56 7.72 10.19
N ASP A 53 -3.12 7.79 9.00
CA ASP A 53 -4.33 7.09 8.62
C ASP A 53 -4.06 5.83 7.79
N ILE A 54 -2.82 5.60 7.34
CA ILE A 54 -2.54 4.56 6.34
C ILE A 54 -2.99 3.19 6.82
N TYR A 55 -2.58 2.77 8.02
CA TYR A 55 -2.94 1.48 8.59
C TYR A 55 -4.41 1.42 9.02
N GLY A 56 -4.98 2.55 9.45
CA GLY A 56 -6.39 2.65 9.83
C GLY A 56 -7.36 2.52 8.65
N LYS A 57 -6.91 2.84 7.43
CA LYS A 57 -7.72 2.83 6.21
C LYS A 57 -7.55 1.57 5.35
N LEU A 58 -6.61 0.68 5.66
CA LEU A 58 -6.38 -0.54 4.86
C LEU A 58 -7.62 -1.44 4.82
N ALA A 59 -8.31 -1.61 5.95
CA ALA A 59 -9.50 -2.46 6.02
C ALA A 59 -10.64 -1.90 5.14
N ASP A 60 -10.95 -0.61 5.25
CA ASP A 60 -11.97 0.06 4.43
C ASP A 60 -11.64 -0.04 2.93
N ARG A 61 -10.37 0.16 2.56
CA ARG A 61 -9.91 0.07 1.17
C ARG A 61 -10.00 -1.35 0.63
N TYR A 62 -9.65 -2.35 1.44
CA TYR A 62 -9.84 -3.74 1.07
C TYR A 62 -11.33 -4.08 0.89
N THR A 63 -12.22 -3.61 1.78
CA THR A 63 -13.68 -3.76 1.61
C THR A 63 -14.18 -3.12 0.31
N LYS A 64 -13.68 -1.93 -0.05
CA LYS A 64 -14.00 -1.30 -1.34
C LYS A 64 -13.55 -2.13 -2.52
N PHE A 65 -12.37 -2.75 -2.46
CA PHE A 65 -11.90 -3.66 -3.49
C PHE A 65 -12.80 -4.91 -3.61
N GLN A 66 -13.18 -5.55 -2.50
CA GLN A 66 -14.10 -6.69 -2.53
C GLN A 66 -15.46 -6.33 -3.16
N ASN A 67 -16.02 -5.17 -2.79
CA ASN A 67 -17.25 -4.67 -3.39
C ASN A 67 -17.09 -4.35 -4.88
N TYR A 68 -15.92 -3.88 -5.30
CA TYR A 68 -15.63 -3.66 -6.71
C TYR A 68 -15.61 -4.96 -7.51
N LEU A 69 -14.97 -6.02 -6.98
CA LEU A 69 -14.98 -7.35 -7.62
C LEU A 69 -16.41 -7.86 -7.82
N LEU A 70 -17.26 -7.69 -6.81
CA LEU A 70 -18.67 -8.07 -6.88
C LEU A 70 -19.43 -7.25 -7.92
N LYS A 71 -19.26 -5.92 -7.89
CA LYS A 71 -19.96 -5.00 -8.80
C LYS A 71 -19.59 -5.22 -10.27
N ASN A 72 -18.32 -5.56 -10.55
CA ASN A 72 -17.84 -5.84 -11.90
C ASN A 72 -18.06 -7.29 -12.35
N GLY A 73 -18.72 -8.12 -11.53
CA GLY A 73 -18.99 -9.52 -11.87
C GLY A 73 -17.74 -10.40 -11.90
N SER A 74 -16.63 -9.96 -11.30
CA SER A 74 -15.43 -10.81 -11.13
C SER A 74 -15.67 -11.93 -10.12
N ILE A 75 -16.61 -11.71 -9.20
CA ILE A 75 -17.20 -12.69 -8.27
C ILE A 75 -18.72 -12.48 -8.25
N THR A 76 -19.47 -13.51 -7.85
CA THR A 76 -20.94 -13.43 -7.72
C THR A 76 -21.40 -13.20 -6.28
N SER A 77 -20.51 -13.44 -5.30
CA SER A 77 -20.76 -13.24 -3.88
C SER A 77 -19.47 -12.94 -3.11
N LEU A 78 -19.56 -12.09 -2.08
CA LEU A 78 -18.43 -11.85 -1.16
C LEU A 78 -17.96 -13.13 -0.45
N LYS A 79 -18.80 -14.16 -0.35
CA LYS A 79 -18.45 -15.47 0.23
C LYS A 79 -17.44 -16.25 -0.60
N GLU A 80 -17.23 -15.88 -1.86
CA GLU A 80 -16.19 -16.47 -2.71
C GLU A 80 -14.78 -16.01 -2.28
N ILE A 81 -14.68 -14.87 -1.59
CA ILE A 81 -13.41 -14.37 -1.07
C ILE A 81 -13.14 -15.01 0.29
N GLN A 82 -12.05 -15.77 0.38
CA GLN A 82 -11.63 -16.45 1.60
C GLN A 82 -10.81 -15.52 2.51
N THR A 83 -9.90 -14.76 1.91
CA THR A 83 -9.01 -13.83 2.60
C THR A 83 -8.41 -12.83 1.61
N GLY A 84 -7.75 -11.81 2.12
CA GLY A 84 -7.00 -10.88 1.31
C GLY A 84 -6.54 -9.69 2.13
N TYR A 85 -5.80 -8.82 1.46
CA TYR A 85 -5.16 -7.68 2.08
C TYR A 85 -4.69 -6.71 1.00
N GLU A 86 -4.20 -5.56 1.43
CA GLU A 86 -3.63 -4.56 0.56
C GLU A 86 -2.18 -4.30 0.97
N LYS A 87 -1.29 -4.22 -0.03
CA LYS A 87 0.10 -3.82 0.19
C LYS A 87 0.27 -2.36 -0.18
N ASN A 88 1.14 -1.67 0.55
CA ASN A 88 1.45 -0.26 0.34
C ASN A 88 2.95 -0.02 0.24
N TYR A 89 3.34 0.92 -0.60
CA TYR A 89 4.73 1.29 -0.88
C TYR A 89 4.84 2.80 -1.07
N GLN A 90 6.02 3.35 -0.80
CA GLN A 90 6.30 4.78 -1.01
C GLN A 90 6.82 5.08 -2.42
N LYS A 91 7.21 4.06 -3.19
CA LYS A 91 7.73 4.17 -4.56
C LYS A 91 6.92 3.28 -5.51
N LYS A 92 6.56 3.80 -6.68
CA LYS A 92 5.75 3.09 -7.67
C LYS A 92 6.49 1.88 -8.23
N GLU A 93 7.77 2.05 -8.53
CA GLU A 93 8.61 1.01 -9.11
C GLU A 93 8.75 -0.18 -8.16
N GLN A 94 8.84 0.10 -6.86
CA GLN A 94 8.87 -0.93 -5.82
C GLN A 94 7.55 -1.70 -5.77
N ALA A 95 6.40 -1.01 -5.80
CA ALA A 95 5.10 -1.65 -5.82
C ALA A 95 4.92 -2.56 -7.06
N ILE A 96 5.35 -2.09 -8.24
CA ILE A 96 5.29 -2.85 -9.48
C ILE A 96 6.17 -4.10 -9.41
N ALA A 97 7.42 -3.96 -8.96
CA ALA A 97 8.35 -5.08 -8.86
C ALA A 97 7.83 -6.15 -7.88
N GLU A 98 7.33 -5.73 -6.72
CA GLU A 98 6.75 -6.61 -5.71
C GLU A 98 5.46 -7.31 -6.19
N GLN A 99 4.61 -6.60 -6.95
CA GLN A 99 3.43 -7.19 -7.57
C GLN A 99 3.83 -8.25 -8.60
N GLN A 100 4.78 -7.95 -9.49
CA GLN A 100 5.26 -8.92 -10.49
C GLN A 100 5.87 -10.16 -9.84
N TYR A 101 6.68 -9.96 -8.78
CA TYR A 101 7.24 -11.06 -8.00
C TYR A 101 6.14 -11.91 -7.34
N PHE A 102 5.12 -11.27 -6.78
CA PHE A 102 3.97 -11.95 -6.20
C PHE A 102 3.21 -12.78 -7.24
N LEU A 103 2.92 -12.21 -8.41
CA LEU A 103 2.25 -12.93 -9.51
C LEU A 103 3.05 -14.15 -9.97
N SER A 104 4.37 -14.02 -10.14
CA SER A 104 5.24 -15.16 -10.45
C SER A 104 5.23 -16.24 -9.36
N THR A 105 5.10 -15.83 -8.10
CA THR A 105 5.00 -16.77 -6.98
C THR A 105 3.68 -17.53 -6.98
N LEU A 106 2.57 -16.85 -7.25
CA LEU A 106 1.25 -17.46 -7.40
C LEU A 106 1.25 -18.52 -8.52
N GLU A 107 1.84 -18.19 -9.67
CA GLU A 107 1.95 -19.11 -10.80
C GLU A 107 2.72 -20.38 -10.43
N LYS A 108 3.88 -20.24 -9.77
CA LYS A 108 4.68 -21.39 -9.27
C LYS A 108 3.91 -22.25 -8.27
N GLN A 109 3.03 -21.64 -7.49
CA GLN A 109 2.17 -22.31 -6.51
C GLN A 109 0.87 -22.85 -7.11
N LYS A 110 0.68 -22.76 -8.44
CA LYS A 110 -0.51 -23.21 -9.17
C LYS A 110 -1.80 -22.45 -8.79
N PHE A 111 -1.67 -21.20 -8.38
CA PHE A 111 -2.80 -20.27 -8.29
C PHE A 111 -3.08 -19.65 -9.66
N THR A 112 -4.35 -19.37 -9.93
CA THR A 112 -4.80 -18.64 -11.12
C THR A 112 -4.94 -17.16 -10.76
N ALA A 113 -3.90 -16.38 -11.04
CA ALA A 113 -3.94 -14.94 -10.81
C ALA A 113 -4.79 -14.24 -11.89
N LYS A 114 -5.75 -13.41 -11.45
CA LYS A 114 -6.58 -12.56 -12.30
C LYS A 114 -6.24 -11.10 -12.02
N MET A 115 -5.67 -10.43 -13.02
CA MET A 115 -5.41 -9.00 -12.92
C MET A 115 -6.70 -8.21 -13.05
N ILE A 116 -6.92 -7.29 -12.12
CA ILE A 116 -8.11 -6.45 -12.03
C ILE A 116 -7.70 -5.01 -12.24
N GLN A 117 -8.21 -4.40 -13.31
CA GLN A 117 -8.07 -2.96 -13.48
C GLN A 117 -8.95 -2.28 -12.44
N TYR A 118 -8.33 -1.55 -11.52
CA TYR A 118 -8.98 -0.99 -10.34
C TYR A 118 -8.69 0.51 -10.26
N SER A 119 -9.76 1.30 -10.33
CA SER A 119 -9.71 2.74 -10.07
C SER A 119 -10.47 3.06 -8.79
N LEU A 120 -9.84 3.81 -7.90
CA LEU A 120 -10.46 4.34 -6.68
C LEU A 120 -11.49 5.44 -6.96
#